data_AF-A0A9P4DPZ0-F1
#
_entry.id   AF-A0A9P4DPZ0-F1
#
_cell.length_a   1.000
_cell.length_b   1.000
_cell.length_c   1.000
_cell.angle_alpha   90.00
_cell.angle_beta   90.00
_cell.angle_gamma   90.00
#
_symmetry.space_group_name_H-M   'P 1'
#
loop_
_entity.id
_entity.type
_entity.pdbx_description
1 polymer ?
#
loop_
_entity_poly.entity_id
_entity_poly.type
_entity_poly.pdbx_seq_one_letter_code
_entity_poly.pdbx_strand_id
1 'polypeptide(L)'
;MKKYAIILTAALFVCAFSGCDEEAPLPYIPVEKPDDNTPPEGDDPDTYTVAYRLDKVLLCAPENPNGTDIYGKLDYFPSLRMTLNVSPLATTVTFDNGDIPFVPFPEALSEGPIQCVLDSNVIPNVLRVKGSDTIIATFDADGFTTQFQLDSKLLTYKYKFKRL
;
A
#
# COMPACT_ATOMS: atom_id res chain seq x y z
N MET A 1 25.35 -29.96 30.48
CA MET A 1 25.73 -30.44 29.13
C MET A 1 25.16 -31.82 28.90
N LYS A 2 24.22 -31.98 27.96
CA LYS A 2 23.88 -33.26 27.34
C LYS A 2 23.35 -32.96 25.94
N LYS A 3 24.15 -33.39 24.96
CA LYS A 3 23.92 -33.21 23.52
C LYS A 3 23.06 -34.39 23.06
N TYR A 4 21.95 -34.11 22.39
CA TYR A 4 21.22 -35.12 21.64
C TYR A 4 21.32 -34.76 20.16
N ALA A 5 22.14 -35.52 19.46
CA ALA A 5 22.30 -35.48 18.02
C ALA A 5 21.09 -36.16 17.38
N ILE A 6 20.49 -35.51 16.39
CA ILE A 6 19.46 -36.11 15.53
C ILE A 6 20.11 -36.29 14.17
N ILE A 7 20.36 -37.56 13.81
CA ILE A 7 20.75 -38.01 12.47
C ILE A 7 19.56 -38.84 11.97
N LEU A 8 18.94 -38.45 10.86
CA LEU A 8 18.02 -39.30 10.10
C LEU A 8 18.13 -38.88 8.61
N THR A 9 19.08 -39.44 7.87
CA THR A 9 18.99 -40.60 6.95
C THR A 9 18.07 -40.36 5.74
N ALA A 10 18.70 -40.08 4.60
CA ALA A 10 18.08 -40.01 3.28
C ALA A 10 17.84 -41.42 2.71
N ALA A 11 16.68 -41.64 2.10
CA ALA A 11 16.37 -42.86 1.36
C ALA A 11 16.20 -42.54 -0.13
N LEU A 12 17.18 -42.97 -0.93
CA LEU A 12 17.08 -43.10 -2.38
C LEU A 12 16.23 -44.34 -2.70
N PHE A 13 15.22 -44.19 -3.55
CA PHE A 13 14.55 -45.32 -4.19
C PHE A 13 14.69 -45.17 -5.70
N VAL A 14 15.51 -46.05 -6.28
CA VAL A 14 15.65 -46.27 -7.71
C VAL A 14 14.93 -47.56 -8.02
N CYS A 15 13.90 -47.53 -8.87
CA CYS A 15 13.40 -48.73 -9.53
C CYS A 15 13.37 -48.48 -11.04
N ALA A 16 14.25 -49.19 -11.73
CA ALA A 16 14.18 -49.41 -13.16
C ALA A 16 13.08 -50.44 -13.46
N PHE A 17 12.26 -50.17 -14.47
CA PHE A 17 11.53 -51.21 -15.19
C PHE A 17 11.65 -50.95 -16.69
N SER A 18 12.25 -51.92 -17.38
CA SER A 18 12.21 -52.07 -18.83
C SER A 18 10.82 -52.54 -19.26
N GLY A 19 10.35 -52.01 -20.37
CA GLY A 19 9.14 -52.49 -21.04
C GLY A 19 8.86 -51.65 -22.28
N CYS A 20 9.54 -51.96 -23.39
CA CYS A 20 8.96 -51.76 -24.71
C CYS A 20 7.73 -52.67 -24.82
N ASP A 21 6.57 -52.20 -25.30
CA ASP A 21 6.25 -52.25 -26.73
C ASP A 21 4.82 -51.73 -27.00
N GLU A 22 4.63 -51.39 -28.28
CA GLU A 22 3.38 -51.18 -29.03
C GLU A 22 2.59 -49.87 -28.90
N GLU A 23 2.72 -49.08 -29.98
CA GLU A 23 1.83 -47.99 -30.39
C GLU A 23 0.37 -48.46 -30.50
N ALA A 24 -0.49 -47.93 -29.64
CA ALA A 24 -1.92 -47.84 -29.89
C ALA A 24 -2.24 -46.47 -30.50
N PRO A 25 -2.90 -46.37 -31.67
CA PRO A 25 -3.26 -45.08 -32.25
C PRO A 25 -4.34 -44.43 -31.39
N LEU A 26 -4.00 -43.29 -30.79
CA LEU A 26 -4.93 -42.49 -29.99
C LEU A 26 -6.02 -41.86 -30.89
N PRO A 27 -7.26 -41.73 -30.39
CA PRO A 27 -8.34 -41.09 -31.14
C PRO A 27 -8.03 -39.61 -31.39
N TYR A 28 -8.29 -39.15 -32.63
CA TYR A 28 -8.17 -37.74 -33.01
C TYR A 28 -9.14 -36.89 -32.18
N ILE A 29 -8.59 -36.06 -31.29
CA ILE A 29 -9.33 -35.00 -30.58
C ILE A 29 -9.27 -33.75 -31.45
N PRO A 30 -10.41 -33.12 -31.81
CA PRO A 30 -10.40 -31.87 -32.55
C PRO A 30 -9.56 -30.82 -31.81
N VAL A 31 -8.67 -30.13 -32.52
CA VAL A 31 -7.92 -29.00 -31.98
C VAL A 31 -8.93 -27.88 -31.71
N GLU A 32 -9.36 -27.76 -30.45
CA GLU A 32 -9.99 -26.53 -29.98
C GLU A 32 -9.03 -25.38 -30.28
N LYS A 33 -9.57 -24.30 -30.85
CA LYS A 33 -8.82 -23.08 -31.18
C LYS A 33 -7.95 -22.72 -29.98
N PRO A 34 -6.72 -22.20 -30.18
CA PRO A 34 -5.95 -21.71 -29.05
C PRO A 34 -6.83 -20.72 -28.30
N ASP A 35 -7.16 -21.07 -27.05
CA ASP A 35 -7.80 -20.16 -26.13
C ASP A 35 -6.98 -18.88 -26.19
N ASP A 36 -7.69 -17.78 -26.36
CA ASP A 36 -7.15 -16.45 -26.27
C ASP A 36 -6.55 -16.31 -24.87
N ASN A 37 -5.29 -16.71 -24.73
CA ASN A 37 -4.47 -16.57 -23.53
C ASN A 37 -4.05 -15.12 -23.33
N THR A 38 -4.85 -14.16 -23.81
CA THR A 38 -4.83 -12.84 -23.23
C THR A 38 -5.19 -13.06 -21.76
N PRO A 39 -4.25 -12.84 -20.82
CA PRO A 39 -4.58 -12.93 -19.42
C PRO A 39 -5.81 -12.05 -19.20
N PRO A 40 -6.78 -12.44 -18.35
CA PRO A 40 -7.76 -11.46 -17.89
C PRO A 40 -6.96 -10.22 -17.48
N GLU A 41 -7.35 -9.02 -17.91
CA GLU A 41 -6.76 -7.78 -17.40
C GLU A 41 -6.83 -7.86 -15.87
N GLY A 42 -5.71 -8.28 -15.31
CA GLY A 42 -5.64 -8.97 -14.04
C GLY A 42 -4.43 -8.36 -13.42
N ASP A 43 -4.67 -7.68 -12.30
CA ASP A 43 -3.73 -6.84 -11.59
C ASP A 43 -2.31 -7.42 -11.69
N ASP A 44 -1.40 -6.60 -12.25
CA ASP A 44 0.04 -6.86 -12.27
C ASP A 44 0.44 -7.38 -10.87
N PRO A 45 1.10 -8.54 -10.74
CA PRO A 45 1.37 -9.19 -9.44
C PRO A 45 2.16 -8.31 -8.47
N ASP A 46 2.80 -7.24 -8.97
CA ASP A 46 3.53 -6.26 -8.18
C ASP A 46 2.68 -5.02 -7.82
N THR A 47 1.40 -4.99 -8.21
CA THR A 47 0.44 -3.95 -7.86
C THR A 47 -0.33 -4.33 -6.60
N TYR A 48 -0.32 -3.43 -5.62
CA TYR A 48 -1.12 -3.58 -4.42
C TYR A 48 -1.73 -2.24 -3.97
N THR A 49 -2.90 -2.37 -3.36
CA THR A 49 -3.66 -1.24 -2.81
C THR A 49 -3.66 -1.31 -1.29
N VAL A 50 -3.38 -0.17 -0.65
CA VAL A 50 -3.45 -0.02 0.80
C VAL A 50 -4.46 1.06 1.13
N ALA A 51 -5.52 0.67 1.82
CA ALA A 51 -6.55 1.59 2.29
C ALA A 51 -6.26 2.05 3.73
N TYR A 52 -6.47 3.33 3.97
CA TYR A 52 -6.23 3.97 5.26
C TYR A 52 -7.48 4.71 5.73
N ARG A 53 -7.67 4.70 7.04
CA ARG A 53 -8.67 5.53 7.71
C ARG A 53 -8.00 6.51 8.65
N LEU A 54 -8.66 7.65 8.84
CA LEU A 54 -8.26 8.62 9.83
C LEU A 54 -8.40 8.01 11.25
N ASP A 55 -7.34 8.11 12.04
CA ASP A 55 -7.30 7.66 13.44
C ASP A 55 -7.37 8.84 14.40
N LYS A 56 -6.58 9.89 14.13
CA LYS A 56 -6.50 11.09 14.96
C LYS A 56 -6.36 12.35 14.13
N VAL A 57 -6.75 13.47 14.75
CA VAL A 57 -6.53 14.81 14.22
C VAL A 57 -5.86 15.60 15.33
N LEU A 58 -4.60 15.97 15.13
CA LEU A 58 -3.82 16.67 16.14
C LEU A 58 -3.77 18.15 15.80
N LEU A 59 -4.24 19.00 16.71
CA LEU A 59 -4.02 20.44 16.69
C LEU A 59 -2.70 20.74 17.41
N CYS A 60 -1.68 21.14 16.67
CA CYS A 60 -0.34 21.44 17.18
C CYS A 60 -0.16 22.95 17.31
N ALA A 61 -0.18 23.43 18.55
CA ALA A 61 0.20 24.80 18.89
C ALA A 61 1.72 24.90 19.15
N PRO A 62 2.34 26.09 19.07
CA PRO A 62 3.77 26.26 19.32
C PRO A 62 4.22 25.71 20.68
N GLU A 63 3.39 25.87 21.70
CA GLU A 63 3.59 25.37 23.07
C GLU A 63 3.34 23.87 23.23
N ASN A 64 2.66 23.22 22.28
CA ASN A 64 2.39 21.78 22.28
C ASN A 64 2.61 21.18 20.87
N PRO A 65 3.87 20.89 20.48
CA PRO A 65 4.18 20.35 19.17
C PRO A 65 3.68 18.91 18.94
N ASN A 66 3.39 18.18 20.03
CA ASN A 66 2.79 16.84 19.98
C ASN A 66 1.30 16.90 19.64
N GLY A 67 0.68 18.06 19.85
CA GLY A 67 -0.70 18.37 19.54
C GLY A 67 -1.72 17.81 20.51
N THR A 68 -2.95 18.29 20.36
CA THR A 68 -4.14 17.84 21.09
C THR A 68 -5.06 17.14 20.11
N ASP A 69 -5.51 15.92 20.46
CA ASP A 69 -6.41 15.16 19.62
C ASP A 69 -7.82 15.77 19.62
N ILE A 70 -8.29 16.14 18.43
CA ILE A 70 -9.58 16.75 18.17
C ILE A 70 -10.46 15.90 17.24
N TYR A 71 -10.06 14.66 16.91
CA TYR A 71 -10.81 13.80 15.98
C TYR A 71 -12.29 13.65 16.36
N GLY A 72 -12.57 13.41 17.65
CA GLY A 72 -13.94 13.27 18.16
C GLY A 72 -14.65 14.60 18.49
N LYS A 73 -14.11 15.74 18.07
CA LYS A 73 -14.70 17.07 18.35
C LYS A 73 -15.58 17.58 17.23
N LEU A 74 -15.42 17.07 16.01
CA LEU A 74 -16.13 17.52 14.82
C LEU A 74 -16.56 16.30 13.99
N ASP A 75 -17.81 16.31 13.55
CA ASP A 75 -18.48 15.12 13.02
C ASP A 75 -18.06 14.75 11.59
N TYR A 76 -17.34 15.65 10.91
CA TYR A 76 -16.91 15.44 9.52
C TYR A 76 -15.59 14.67 9.39
N PHE A 77 -14.75 14.58 10.42
CA PHE A 77 -13.47 13.87 10.30
C PHE A 77 -13.60 12.37 9.96
N PRO A 78 -14.60 11.63 10.45
CA PRO A 78 -14.77 10.23 10.12
C PRO A 78 -14.99 9.93 8.63
N SER A 79 -15.32 10.90 7.77
CA SER A 79 -15.54 10.66 6.34
C SER A 79 -14.25 10.56 5.53
N LEU A 80 -13.14 11.14 6.01
CA LEU A 80 -11.88 11.20 5.25
C LEU A 80 -11.26 9.82 5.03
N ARG A 81 -10.96 9.49 3.77
CA ARG A 81 -10.27 8.26 3.38
C ARG A 81 -9.08 8.56 2.49
N MET A 82 -8.06 7.73 2.61
CA MET A 82 -6.89 7.78 1.73
C MET A 82 -6.54 6.39 1.27
N THR A 83 -6.21 6.28 -0.01
CA THR A 83 -5.83 5.02 -0.66
C THR A 83 -4.50 5.21 -1.36
N LEU A 84 -3.56 4.33 -1.06
CA LEU A 84 -2.26 4.26 -1.70
C LEU A 84 -2.27 3.08 -2.68
N ASN A 85 -2.09 3.36 -3.96
CA ASN A 85 -1.90 2.33 -4.98
C ASN A 85 -0.42 2.29 -5.35
N VAL A 86 0.22 1.15 -5.19
CA VAL A 86 1.62 0.94 -5.54
C VAL A 86 1.67 -0.07 -6.68
N SER A 87 2.38 0.25 -7.75
CA SER A 87 2.64 -0.62 -8.90
C SER A 87 4.09 -0.44 -9.35
N PRO A 88 4.62 -1.33 -10.22
CA PRO A 88 5.94 -1.14 -10.84
C PRO A 88 6.07 0.17 -11.63
N LEU A 89 4.96 0.66 -12.18
CA LEU A 89 4.95 1.83 -13.06
C LEU A 89 4.85 3.14 -12.29
N ALA A 90 4.06 3.15 -11.21
CA ALA A 90 3.82 4.34 -10.41
C ALA A 90 3.28 4.00 -9.01
N THR A 91 3.59 4.87 -8.05
CA THR A 91 2.82 5.00 -6.82
C THR A 91 1.85 6.16 -6.96
N THR A 92 0.58 5.96 -6.61
CA THR A 92 -0.44 7.01 -6.62
C THR A 92 -1.18 7.08 -5.30
N VAL A 93 -1.57 8.29 -4.92
CA VAL A 93 -2.46 8.55 -3.78
C VAL A 93 -3.77 9.08 -4.29
N THR A 94 -4.86 8.54 -3.77
CA THR A 94 -6.20 9.09 -3.91
C THR A 94 -6.75 9.43 -2.54
N PHE A 95 -7.48 10.53 -2.44
CA PHE A 95 -8.13 10.97 -1.22
C PHE A 95 -9.62 11.18 -1.51
N ASP A 96 -10.45 10.73 -0.58
CA ASP A 96 -11.85 11.09 -0.53
C ASP A 96 -12.04 12.02 0.66
N ASN A 97 -12.26 13.29 0.38
CA ASN A 97 -12.39 14.32 1.40
C ASN A 97 -13.70 14.18 2.20
N GLY A 98 -14.69 13.44 1.68
CA GLY A 98 -16.02 13.32 2.27
C GLY A 98 -16.63 14.68 2.64
N ASP A 99 -17.03 14.81 3.90
CA ASP A 99 -17.70 16.00 4.44
C ASP A 99 -16.72 17.09 4.95
N ILE A 100 -15.41 16.92 4.78
CA ILE A 100 -14.43 17.90 5.24
C ILE A 100 -14.55 19.19 4.41
N PRO A 101 -14.81 20.35 5.04
CA PRO A 101 -15.09 21.60 4.33
C PRO A 101 -13.81 22.34 3.86
N PHE A 102 -12.65 21.71 3.95
CA PHE A 102 -11.35 22.29 3.59
C PHE A 102 -10.43 21.23 2.96
N VAL A 103 -9.40 21.69 2.26
CA VAL A 103 -8.43 20.81 1.61
C VAL A 103 -7.42 20.31 2.65
N PRO A 104 -7.13 19.00 2.73
CA PRO A 104 -6.30 18.40 3.77
C PRO A 104 -4.80 18.57 3.53
N PHE A 105 -4.39 19.49 2.65
CA PHE A 105 -3.01 19.67 2.20
C PHE A 105 -2.61 21.15 2.25
N PRO A 106 -1.32 21.44 2.54
CA PRO A 106 -0.82 22.82 2.62
C PRO A 106 -0.72 23.46 1.23
N GLU A 107 -0.68 22.65 0.18
CA GLU A 107 -0.66 23.08 -1.22
C GLU A 107 -1.88 22.54 -1.95
N ALA A 108 -2.36 23.29 -2.94
CA ALA A 108 -3.44 22.83 -3.81
C ALA A 108 -2.94 21.65 -4.65
N LEU A 109 -3.27 20.44 -4.23
CA LEU A 109 -3.04 19.23 -5.03
C LEU A 109 -4.12 19.12 -6.10
N SER A 110 -3.75 18.59 -7.27
CA SER A 110 -4.70 18.31 -8.34
C SER A 110 -5.77 17.32 -7.89
N GLU A 111 -7.02 17.54 -8.30
CA GLU A 111 -8.08 16.56 -8.11
C GLU A 111 -7.75 15.25 -8.85
N GLY A 112 -8.02 14.12 -8.21
CA GLY A 112 -7.74 12.78 -8.75
C GLY A 112 -6.44 12.15 -8.23
N PRO A 113 -5.97 11.06 -8.87
CA PRO A 113 -4.79 10.32 -8.42
C PRO A 113 -3.51 11.17 -8.51
N ILE A 114 -2.86 11.37 -7.37
CA ILE A 114 -1.60 12.11 -7.27
C ILE A 114 -0.44 11.13 -7.44
N GLN A 115 0.38 11.31 -8.47
CA GLN A 115 1.60 10.50 -8.62
C GLN A 115 2.64 10.87 -7.56
N CYS A 116 3.18 9.85 -6.91
CA CYS A 116 4.09 10.00 -5.79
C CYS A 116 5.33 9.13 -5.93
N VAL A 117 6.35 9.47 -5.14
CA VAL A 117 7.57 8.69 -4.97
C VAL A 117 7.76 8.43 -3.48
N LEU A 118 7.93 7.15 -3.12
CA LEU A 118 8.35 6.75 -1.78
C LEU A 118 9.86 7.01 -1.65
N ASP A 119 10.22 7.90 -0.73
CA ASP A 119 11.59 8.21 -0.38
C ASP A 119 11.95 7.46 0.91
N SER A 120 12.62 6.31 0.74
CA SER A 120 13.09 5.45 1.83
C SER A 120 14.52 5.78 2.29
N ASN A 121 15.13 6.84 1.74
CA ASN A 121 16.47 7.28 2.13
C ASN A 121 16.44 8.26 3.31
N VAL A 122 15.25 8.72 3.70
CA VAL A 122 15.02 9.56 4.87
C VAL A 122 14.31 8.77 5.95
N ILE A 123 14.60 9.09 7.22
CA ILE A 123 13.97 8.45 8.38
C ILE A 123 13.26 9.55 9.19
N PRO A 124 11.94 9.45 9.42
CA PRO A 124 11.00 8.46 8.86
C PRO A 124 10.86 8.54 7.34
N ASN A 125 10.48 7.41 6.70
CA ASN A 125 10.21 7.35 5.26
C ASN A 125 9.09 8.33 4.90
N VAL A 126 9.18 8.95 3.72
CA VAL A 126 8.18 9.94 3.27
C VAL A 126 7.65 9.62 1.89
N LEU A 127 6.42 10.06 1.63
CA LEU A 127 5.81 10.06 0.31
C LEU A 127 5.82 11.49 -0.23
N ARG A 128 6.47 11.69 -1.38
CA ARG A 128 6.56 12.98 -2.06
C ARG A 128 5.76 12.98 -3.34
N VAL A 129 5.19 14.13 -3.71
CA VAL A 129 4.60 14.29 -5.04
C VAL A 129 5.71 14.24 -6.09
N LYS A 130 5.53 13.40 -7.11
CA LYS A 130 6.53 13.14 -8.15
C LYS A 130 6.88 14.44 -8.88
N GLY A 131 8.18 14.76 -8.94
CA GLY A 131 8.67 15.99 -9.57
C GLY A 131 8.62 17.24 -8.69
N SER A 132 8.37 17.10 -7.38
CA SER A 132 8.38 18.21 -6.41
C SER A 132 9.02 17.79 -5.08
N ASP A 133 9.27 18.76 -4.21
CA ASP A 133 9.70 18.53 -2.84
C ASP A 133 8.53 18.37 -1.84
N THR A 134 7.28 18.45 -2.32
CA THR A 134 6.08 18.42 -1.49
C THR A 134 5.88 17.04 -0.87
N ILE A 135 6.01 16.97 0.46
CA ILE A 135 5.74 15.77 1.25
C ILE A 135 4.26 15.73 1.60
N ILE A 136 3.59 14.63 1.25
CA ILE A 136 2.15 14.44 1.54
C ILE A 136 1.90 13.40 2.63
N ALA A 137 2.87 12.54 2.91
CA ALA A 137 2.79 11.58 4.00
C ALA A 137 4.17 11.29 4.60
N THR A 138 4.21 11.17 5.92
CA THR A 138 5.37 10.71 6.69
C THR A 138 5.00 9.43 7.42
N PHE A 139 5.64 8.32 7.08
CA PHE A 139 5.29 6.98 7.58
C PHE A 139 5.84 6.72 8.98
N ASP A 140 5.03 6.06 9.80
CA ASP A 140 5.44 5.50 11.09
C ASP A 140 5.05 4.01 11.18
N ALA A 141 5.29 3.37 12.31
CA ALA A 141 5.01 1.94 12.49
C ALA A 141 3.52 1.58 12.36
N ASP A 142 2.61 2.53 12.60
CA ASP A 142 1.17 2.29 12.69
C ASP A 142 0.39 2.86 11.48
N GLY A 143 1.09 3.54 10.57
CA GLY A 143 0.50 4.16 9.38
C GLY A 143 1.34 5.35 8.90
N PHE A 144 0.70 6.51 8.76
CA PHE A 144 1.40 7.73 8.38
C PHE A 144 0.71 8.98 8.90
N THR A 145 1.41 10.10 8.80
CA THR A 145 0.89 11.42 9.12
C THR A 145 0.93 12.36 7.91
N THR A 146 -0.09 13.21 7.79
CA THR A 146 -0.16 14.31 6.82
C THR A 146 -0.33 15.61 7.58
N GLN A 147 0.43 16.64 7.22
CA GLN A 147 0.30 17.96 7.84
C GLN A 147 -0.49 18.88 6.93
N PHE A 148 -1.29 19.76 7.53
CA PHE A 148 -1.98 20.83 6.81
C PHE A 148 -2.11 22.05 7.72
N GLN A 149 -2.42 23.19 7.11
CA GLN A 149 -2.68 24.44 7.81
C GLN A 149 -4.06 24.94 7.42
N LEU A 150 -4.76 25.49 8.41
CA LEU A 150 -5.96 26.31 8.19
C LEU A 150 -5.54 27.79 8.22
N ASP A 151 -6.50 28.69 8.37
CA ASP A 151 -6.26 30.15 8.29
C ASP A 151 -5.22 30.69 9.29
N SER A 152 -4.98 29.98 10.40
CA SER A 152 -3.99 30.37 11.39
C SER A 152 -2.60 29.84 11.06
N LYS A 153 -1.67 30.76 10.73
CA LYS A 153 -0.24 30.45 10.53
C LYS A 153 0.48 29.94 11.79
N LEU A 154 -0.12 30.11 12.96
CA LEU A 154 0.45 29.66 14.23
C LEU A 154 0.09 28.22 14.57
N LEU A 155 -0.99 27.70 13.98
CA LEU A 155 -1.48 26.36 14.26
C LEU A 155 -1.16 25.45 13.08
N THR A 156 -0.53 24.32 13.39
CA THR A 156 -0.36 23.24 12.43
C THR A 156 -1.30 22.11 12.80
N TYR A 157 -1.92 21.49 11.80
CA TYR A 157 -2.77 20.34 12.02
C TYR A 157 -2.09 19.10 11.44
N LYS A 158 -2.27 17.97 12.11
CA LYS A 158 -1.76 16.67 11.63
C LYS A 158 -2.89 15.66 11.60
N TYR A 159 -3.13 15.08 10.45
CA TYR A 159 -3.88 13.85 10.36
C TYR A 159 -2.95 12.68 10.65
N LYS A 160 -3.38 11.77 11.54
CA LYS A 160 -2.77 10.45 11.68
C LYS A 160 -3.69 9.42 11.08
N PHE A 161 -3.21 8.74 10.06
CA PHE A 161 -3.90 7.64 9.42
C PHE A 161 -3.35 6.32 9.92
N LYS A 162 -4.23 5.33 10.02
CA LYS A 162 -3.87 3.94 10.25
C LYS A 162 -4.36 3.07 9.12
N ARG A 163 -3.60 2.01 8.84
CA ARG A 163 -4.01 0.99 7.87
C ARG A 163 -5.33 0.35 8.32
N LEU A 164 -6.22 0.10 7.37
CA LEU A 164 -7.47 -0.64 7.60
C LEU A 164 -7.20 -2.14 7.83
#